data_AF-A0A7W9XAS0-F1
#
_entry.id   AF-A0A7W9XAS0-F1
#
_cell.length_a   1.000
_cell.length_b   1.000
_cell.length_c   1.000
_cell.angle_alpha   90.00
_cell.angle_beta   90.00
_cell.angle_gamma   90.00
#
_symmetry.space_group_name_H-M   'P 1'
#
loop_
_entity.id
_entity.type
_entity.pdbx_description
1 polymer ?
#
loop_
_entity_poly.entity_id
_entity_poly.type
_entity_poly.pdbx_seq_one_letter_code
_entity_poly.pdbx_strand_id
1 'polypeptide(L)'
;MKLSLGFSPCPNDTFIFDALIHHKIDTEGLEFEVFYNDVETLNQKAFRGELDITKLSYHAFAYIADKYVLLDAGSALGFGVGPMLISDFEISISDLQKNQIRDRTSEIRNPLIGIPGKYTTANFLLGLAFPEATNKQELVFSDIEDAVLEGRVDVGLIIHENRFTYQDKGLKKIIDLGDYWEKQTGCAIPLGGIVANRNLPEAVQHKINRVLRKSVEFAFANPKSGLEFIRSHAQEMSEEVMYKHIDLYVNKYSLDLGEEGKKAIKLLFDTALEKGIIPEIKEGIFLTGY
;
A
#
# COMPACT_ATOMS: atom_id res chain seq x y z
N MET A 1 17.12 22.84 2.68
CA MET A 1 16.42 22.66 1.39
C MET A 1 15.06 22.11 1.71
N LYS A 2 13.98 22.77 1.29
CA LYS A 2 12.60 22.34 1.59
C LYS A 2 12.05 21.51 0.42
N LEU A 3 11.52 20.32 0.72
CA LEU A 3 11.01 19.33 -0.24
C LEU A 3 9.54 19.00 0.05
N SER A 4 8.76 18.72 -0.97
CA SER A 4 7.39 18.22 -0.81
C SER A 4 7.37 16.71 -0.55
N LEU A 5 6.63 16.28 0.48
CA LEU A 5 6.55 14.90 0.94
C LEU A 5 5.08 14.46 1.07
N GLY A 6 4.66 13.49 0.28
CA GLY A 6 3.32 12.88 0.37
C GLY A 6 3.32 11.49 1.03
N PHE A 7 2.46 11.27 2.02
CA PHE A 7 2.21 9.93 2.57
C PHE A 7 0.79 9.84 3.16
N SER A 8 0.33 8.63 3.46
CA SER A 8 -1.03 8.43 3.96
C SER A 8 -1.14 8.69 5.45
N PRO A 9 -2.30 9.11 5.98
CA PRO A 9 -2.49 9.30 7.42
C PRO A 9 -2.52 7.97 8.23
N CYS A 10 -2.27 6.82 7.59
CA CYS A 10 -2.36 5.51 8.25
C CYS A 10 -1.25 5.33 9.31
N PRO A 11 -1.50 4.54 10.37
CA PRO A 11 -0.57 4.40 11.49
C PRO A 11 0.87 4.03 11.09
N ASN A 12 1.03 3.13 10.13
CA ASN A 12 2.35 2.69 9.65
C ASN A 12 3.16 3.83 9.02
N ASP A 13 2.53 4.74 8.27
CA ASP A 13 3.23 5.85 7.62
C ASP A 13 3.54 6.96 8.62
N THR A 14 2.56 7.33 9.45
CA THR A 14 2.79 8.29 10.53
C THR A 14 3.87 7.81 11.48
N PHE A 15 3.97 6.50 11.74
CA PHE A 15 5.05 5.90 12.51
C PHE A 15 6.41 6.03 11.83
N ILE A 16 6.49 5.72 10.53
CA ILE A 16 7.74 5.83 9.73
C ILE A 16 8.23 7.28 9.65
N PHE A 17 7.33 8.24 9.45
CA PHE A 17 7.67 9.64 9.15
C PHE A 17 7.70 10.57 10.36
N ASP A 18 7.21 10.15 11.53
CA ASP A 18 7.14 10.98 12.75
C ASP A 18 8.48 11.65 13.08
N ALA A 19 9.57 10.87 13.15
CA ALA A 19 10.87 11.42 13.51
C ALA A 19 11.42 12.38 12.45
N LEU A 20 11.15 12.09 11.17
CA LEU A 20 11.58 12.89 10.02
C LEU A 20 10.94 14.27 10.01
N ILE A 21 9.64 14.36 10.25
CA ILE A 21 8.88 15.61 10.11
C ILE A 21 8.82 16.44 11.41
N HIS A 22 9.03 15.82 12.56
CA HIS A 22 9.07 16.49 13.87
C HIS A 22 10.49 16.75 14.38
N HIS A 23 11.50 16.68 13.50
CA HIS A 23 12.90 16.98 13.82
C HIS A 23 13.47 16.17 15.01
N LYS A 24 13.05 14.91 15.17
CA LYS A 24 13.56 14.00 16.22
C LYS A 24 14.88 13.33 15.84
N ILE A 25 15.31 13.52 14.59
CA ILE A 25 16.58 13.06 14.02
C ILE A 25 17.23 14.20 13.23
N ASP A 26 18.54 14.08 12.96
CA ASP A 26 19.22 14.97 12.01
C ASP A 26 18.80 14.65 10.57
N THR A 27 18.14 15.62 9.94
CA THR A 27 17.65 15.57 8.55
C THR A 27 18.70 16.02 7.52
N GLU A 28 19.95 16.24 7.93
CA GLU A 28 21.06 16.64 7.07
C GLU A 28 20.76 17.92 6.25
N GLY A 29 20.01 18.85 6.87
CA GLY A 29 19.59 20.13 6.28
C GLY A 29 18.38 20.05 5.34
N LEU A 30 17.66 18.93 5.33
CA LEU A 30 16.38 18.79 4.64
C LEU A 30 15.22 19.24 5.53
N GLU A 31 14.25 19.91 4.92
CA GLU A 31 12.96 20.28 5.52
C GLU A 31 11.85 19.70 4.63
N PHE A 32 10.71 19.35 5.23
CA PHE A 32 9.63 18.68 4.51
C PHE A 32 8.32 19.45 4.62
N GLU A 33 7.68 19.72 3.47
CA GLU A 33 6.29 20.15 3.39
C GLU A 33 5.41 18.92 3.21
N VAL A 34 4.61 18.62 4.22
CA VAL A 34 3.90 17.34 4.30
C VAL A 34 2.49 17.46 3.72
N PHE A 35 2.15 16.51 2.85
CA PHE A 35 0.82 16.33 2.27
C PHE A 35 0.25 14.97 2.68
N TYR A 36 -0.80 15.00 3.52
CA TYR A 36 -1.51 13.80 3.95
C TYR A 36 -2.64 13.49 2.98
N ASN A 37 -2.51 12.43 2.19
CA ASN A 37 -3.54 12.02 1.24
C ASN A 37 -3.71 10.50 1.23
N ASP A 38 -4.88 10.01 0.85
CA ASP A 38 -5.08 8.58 0.61
C ASP A 38 -4.14 8.07 -0.49
N VAL A 39 -3.85 6.77 -0.48
CA VAL A 39 -2.85 6.17 -1.37
C VAL A 39 -3.18 6.33 -2.85
N GLU A 40 -4.45 6.32 -3.24
CA GLU A 40 -4.83 6.50 -4.64
C GLU A 40 -4.64 7.96 -5.08
N THR A 41 -5.01 8.92 -4.23
CA THR A 41 -4.67 10.33 -4.48
C THR A 41 -3.17 10.54 -4.61
N LEU A 42 -2.34 9.88 -3.79
CA LEU A 42 -0.88 9.93 -3.92
C LEU A 42 -0.39 9.29 -5.22
N ASN A 43 -0.96 8.14 -5.64
CA ASN A 43 -0.69 7.54 -6.95
C ASN A 43 -0.96 8.57 -8.07
N GLN A 44 -2.13 9.21 -8.04
CA GLN A 44 -2.55 10.24 -9.01
C GLN A 44 -1.63 11.46 -9.02
N LYS A 45 -1.17 11.93 -7.86
CA LYS A 45 -0.18 13.01 -7.75
C LYS A 45 1.18 12.63 -8.33
N ALA A 46 1.61 11.39 -8.12
CA ALA A 46 2.85 10.87 -8.69
C ALA A 46 2.78 10.77 -10.23
N PHE A 47 1.64 10.36 -10.79
CA PHE A 47 1.42 10.42 -12.25
C PHE A 47 1.64 11.82 -12.85
N ARG A 48 1.28 12.86 -12.10
CA ARG A 48 1.45 14.27 -12.49
C ARG A 48 2.81 14.86 -12.09
N GLY A 49 3.64 14.11 -11.36
CA GLY A 49 4.97 14.56 -10.94
C GLY A 49 4.95 15.70 -9.92
N GLU A 50 3.88 15.81 -9.11
CA GLU A 50 3.65 16.98 -8.24
C GLU A 50 4.54 17.03 -6.98
N LEU A 51 5.07 15.90 -6.54
CA LEU A 51 5.76 15.76 -5.26
C LEU A 51 7.23 15.38 -5.47
N ASP A 52 8.11 15.93 -4.64
CA ASP A 52 9.53 15.58 -4.62
C ASP A 52 9.73 14.17 -4.08
N ILE A 53 8.97 13.82 -3.04
CA ILE A 53 8.97 12.52 -2.39
C ILE A 53 7.53 12.10 -2.16
N THR A 54 7.19 10.85 -2.48
CA THR A 54 5.84 10.36 -2.18
C THR A 54 5.84 8.87 -1.90
N LYS A 55 4.98 8.46 -0.96
CA LYS A 55 4.51 7.08 -0.89
C LYS A 55 3.60 6.81 -2.08
N LEU A 56 3.67 5.61 -2.64
CA LEU A 56 2.72 5.13 -3.63
C LEU A 56 2.64 3.61 -3.65
N SER A 57 1.62 3.10 -4.33
CA SER A 57 1.46 1.66 -4.55
C SER A 57 2.49 1.15 -5.56
N TYR A 58 3.11 -0.01 -5.30
CA TYR A 58 4.03 -0.62 -6.27
C TYR A 58 3.41 -0.79 -7.66
N HIS A 59 2.11 -1.13 -7.75
CA HIS A 59 1.42 -1.16 -9.04
C HIS A 59 1.44 0.19 -9.77
N ALA A 60 1.21 1.32 -9.08
CA ALA A 60 1.34 2.65 -9.65
C ALA A 60 2.78 2.96 -10.09
N PHE A 61 3.79 2.52 -9.31
CA PHE A 61 5.20 2.75 -9.62
C PHE A 61 5.59 2.28 -11.02
N ALA A 62 5.07 1.12 -11.45
CA ALA A 62 5.35 0.53 -12.75
C ALA A 62 5.08 1.48 -13.94
N TYR A 63 4.17 2.44 -13.77
CA TYR A 63 3.79 3.40 -14.81
C TYR A 63 4.54 4.73 -14.75
N ILE A 64 5.33 4.96 -13.70
CA ILE A 64 6.01 6.25 -13.44
C ILE A 64 7.49 6.06 -13.09
N ALA A 65 8.05 4.88 -13.36
CA ALA A 65 9.46 4.58 -13.11
C ALA A 65 10.42 5.49 -13.89
N ASP A 66 9.93 6.14 -14.96
CA ASP A 66 10.62 7.18 -15.72
C ASP A 66 10.73 8.53 -14.98
N LYS A 67 9.80 8.80 -14.05
CA LYS A 67 9.73 10.06 -13.29
C LYS A 67 10.31 9.93 -11.88
N TYR A 68 10.24 8.73 -11.32
CA TYR A 68 10.58 8.47 -9.93
C TYR A 68 11.52 7.28 -9.79
N VAL A 69 12.37 7.33 -8.76
CA VAL A 69 13.22 6.20 -8.34
C VAL A 69 12.76 5.70 -6.97
N LEU A 70 12.80 4.37 -6.78
CA LEU A 70 12.42 3.75 -5.52
C LEU A 70 13.54 3.88 -4.48
N LEU A 71 13.19 4.33 -3.29
CA LEU A 71 14.07 4.36 -2.13
C LEU A 71 14.13 2.98 -1.45
N ASP A 72 15.27 2.67 -0.86
CA ASP A 72 15.48 1.41 -0.13
C ASP A 72 14.78 1.42 1.24
N ALA A 73 14.52 2.59 1.83
CA ALA A 73 13.82 2.74 3.09
C ALA A 73 12.34 3.17 2.92
N GLY A 74 11.52 2.86 3.92
CA GLY A 74 10.11 3.26 4.06
C GLY A 74 9.10 2.36 3.37
N SER A 75 9.51 1.25 2.76
CA SER A 75 8.60 0.33 2.07
C SER A 75 7.67 -0.43 3.02
N ALA A 76 6.41 -0.59 2.63
CA ALA A 76 5.47 -1.55 3.18
C ALA A 76 5.52 -2.81 2.31
N LEU A 77 6.25 -3.82 2.79
CA LEU A 77 6.46 -5.10 2.13
C LEU A 77 6.55 -6.19 3.20
N GLY A 78 6.00 -7.38 2.97
CA GLY A 78 6.06 -8.44 3.98
C GLY A 78 5.26 -9.69 3.65
N PHE A 79 5.21 -10.60 4.61
CA PHE A 79 4.32 -11.76 4.60
C PHE A 79 3.11 -11.50 5.50
N GLY A 80 1.96 -12.06 5.14
CA GLY A 80 0.69 -11.84 5.82
C GLY A 80 0.17 -10.41 5.72
N VAL A 81 0.77 -9.53 4.89
CA VAL A 81 0.42 -8.10 4.80
C VAL A 81 -0.69 -7.82 3.78
N GLY A 82 -1.08 -8.82 2.99
CA GLY A 82 -1.92 -8.62 1.81
C GLY A 82 -3.34 -8.12 2.08
N PRO A 83 -3.99 -7.59 1.02
CA PRO A 83 -5.38 -7.16 1.06
C PRO A 83 -6.34 -8.35 1.10
N MET A 84 -7.58 -8.11 1.51
CA MET A 84 -8.60 -9.16 1.61
C MET A 84 -9.86 -8.79 0.84
N LEU A 85 -10.53 -9.82 0.31
CA LEU A 85 -11.88 -9.68 -0.19
C LEU A 85 -12.88 -10.06 0.90
N ILE A 86 -13.88 -9.22 1.09
CA ILE A 86 -14.93 -9.41 2.09
C ILE A 86 -16.33 -9.25 1.48
N SER A 87 -17.33 -9.84 2.13
CA SER A 87 -18.75 -9.72 1.79
C SER A 87 -19.61 -9.82 3.04
N ASP A 88 -20.87 -9.37 2.98
CA ASP A 88 -21.85 -9.59 4.06
C ASP A 88 -22.54 -10.97 4.01
N PHE A 89 -22.33 -11.73 2.94
CA PHE A 89 -22.87 -13.08 2.73
C PHE A 89 -21.77 -14.06 2.29
N GLU A 90 -22.05 -15.37 2.34
CA GLU A 90 -21.09 -16.38 1.88
C GLU A 90 -20.89 -16.30 0.36
N ILE A 91 -19.65 -16.14 -0.07
CA ILE A 91 -19.25 -16.25 -1.48
C ILE A 91 -18.11 -17.27 -1.54
N SER A 92 -18.24 -18.30 -2.37
CA SER A 92 -17.14 -19.24 -2.55
C SER A 92 -16.07 -18.69 -3.50
N ILE A 93 -14.82 -19.11 -3.32
CA ILE A 93 -13.73 -18.75 -4.24
C ILE A 93 -14.05 -19.21 -5.68
N SER A 94 -14.75 -20.35 -5.83
CA SER A 94 -15.15 -20.86 -7.15
C SER A 94 -16.16 -19.95 -7.85
N ASP A 95 -17.05 -19.29 -7.10
CA ASP A 95 -18.02 -18.33 -7.63
C ASP A 95 -17.30 -17.07 -8.13
N LEU A 96 -16.34 -16.54 -7.36
CA LEU A 96 -15.50 -15.43 -7.82
C LEU A 96 -14.65 -15.79 -9.05
N GLN A 97 -14.09 -17.00 -9.11
CA GLN A 97 -13.34 -17.47 -10.28
C GLN A 97 -14.19 -17.52 -11.55
N LYS A 98 -15.47 -17.87 -11.42
CA LYS A 98 -16.45 -17.87 -12.53
C LYS A 98 -17.01 -16.47 -12.81
N ASN A 99 -16.62 -15.47 -12.03
CA ASN A 99 -17.18 -14.13 -12.05
C ASN A 99 -18.71 -14.12 -11.91
N GLN A 100 -19.26 -15.03 -11.09
CA GLN A 100 -20.68 -15.24 -10.92
C GLN A 100 -20.99 -15.54 -9.46
N ILE A 101 -21.73 -14.66 -8.81
CA ILE A 101 -22.19 -14.85 -7.43
C ILE A 101 -23.69 -15.10 -7.42
N ARG A 102 -24.16 -15.82 -6.40
CA ARG A 102 -25.57 -15.87 -6.06
C ARG A 102 -25.85 -14.76 -5.05
N ASP A 103 -26.63 -13.76 -5.45
CA ASP A 103 -26.90 -12.63 -4.57
C ASP A 103 -28.00 -12.92 -3.54
N ARG A 104 -28.36 -11.91 -2.74
CA ARG A 104 -29.38 -12.00 -1.68
C ARG A 104 -30.77 -12.39 -2.20
N THR A 105 -31.04 -12.20 -3.49
CA THR A 105 -32.30 -12.58 -4.16
C THR A 105 -32.25 -13.96 -4.82
N SER A 106 -31.13 -14.68 -4.65
CA SER A 106 -30.83 -15.97 -5.29
C SER A 106 -30.60 -15.92 -6.79
N GLU A 107 -30.40 -14.74 -7.38
CA GLU A 107 -30.06 -14.54 -8.78
C GLU A 107 -28.54 -14.71 -9.01
N ILE A 108 -28.17 -15.24 -10.17
CA ILE A 108 -26.78 -15.38 -10.58
C ILE A 108 -26.39 -14.17 -11.41
N ARG A 109 -25.39 -13.42 -10.96
CA ARG A 109 -24.87 -12.25 -11.67
C ARG A 109 -23.38 -12.03 -11.41
N ASN A 110 -22.79 -11.15 -12.21
CA ASN A 110 -21.41 -10.72 -11.96
C ASN A 110 -21.37 -9.83 -10.71
N PRO A 111 -20.45 -10.10 -9.76
CA PRO A 111 -20.32 -9.27 -8.57
C PRO A 111 -19.83 -7.86 -8.95
N LEU A 112 -20.34 -6.84 -8.26
CA LEU A 112 -19.74 -5.52 -8.24
C LEU A 112 -18.73 -5.44 -7.10
N ILE A 113 -17.47 -5.12 -7.41
CA ILE A 113 -16.39 -5.09 -6.43
C ILE A 113 -15.99 -3.65 -6.11
N GLY A 114 -16.14 -3.24 -4.85
CA GLY A 114 -15.58 -1.99 -4.34
C GLY A 114 -14.07 -2.10 -4.18
N ILE A 115 -13.30 -1.23 -4.84
CA ILE A 115 -11.83 -1.21 -4.79
C ILE A 115 -11.30 0.13 -4.24
N PRO A 116 -10.18 0.13 -3.51
CA PRO A 116 -9.65 1.34 -2.86
C PRO A 116 -8.90 2.27 -3.82
N GLY A 117 -8.92 1.96 -5.12
CA GLY A 117 -8.24 2.73 -6.16
C GLY A 117 -7.70 1.83 -7.28
N LYS A 118 -7.80 2.32 -8.51
CA LYS A 118 -7.40 1.59 -9.71
C LYS A 118 -5.91 1.21 -9.72
N TYR A 119 -5.04 2.08 -9.23
CA TYR A 119 -3.58 1.88 -9.29
C TYR A 119 -2.99 1.33 -7.98
N THR A 120 -3.85 0.91 -7.05
CA THR A 120 -3.40 0.22 -5.84
C THR A 120 -2.81 -1.16 -6.16
N THR A 121 -1.81 -1.58 -5.37
CA THR A 121 -1.29 -2.95 -5.47
C THR A 121 -2.35 -3.98 -5.04
N ALA A 122 -3.32 -3.56 -4.23
CA ALA A 122 -4.46 -4.40 -3.90
C ALA A 122 -5.33 -4.73 -5.10
N ASN A 123 -5.67 -3.73 -5.93
CA ASN A 123 -6.42 -3.96 -7.15
C ASN A 123 -5.63 -4.81 -8.16
N PHE A 124 -4.30 -4.65 -8.19
CA PHE A 124 -3.42 -5.53 -8.96
C PHE A 124 -3.54 -7.00 -8.52
N LEU A 125 -3.40 -7.29 -7.22
CA LEU A 125 -3.51 -8.64 -6.68
C LEU A 125 -4.91 -9.25 -6.91
N LEU A 126 -5.96 -8.44 -6.83
CA LEU A 126 -7.31 -8.84 -7.21
C LEU A 126 -7.37 -9.29 -8.68
N GLY A 127 -6.85 -8.46 -9.61
CA GLY A 127 -6.82 -8.82 -11.03
C GLY A 127 -5.95 -10.04 -11.34
N LEU A 128 -4.90 -10.26 -10.56
CA LEU A 128 -4.05 -11.45 -10.67
C LEU A 128 -4.77 -12.73 -10.24
N ALA A 129 -5.49 -12.67 -9.11
CA ALA A 129 -6.22 -13.82 -8.56
C ALA A 129 -7.51 -14.11 -9.33
N PHE A 130 -8.18 -13.07 -9.83
CA PHE A 130 -9.47 -13.16 -10.52
C PHE A 130 -9.48 -12.25 -11.77
N PRO A 131 -8.86 -12.68 -12.89
CA PRO A 131 -8.75 -11.87 -14.10
C PRO A 131 -10.10 -11.42 -14.69
N GLU A 132 -11.13 -12.26 -14.54
CA GLU A 132 -12.48 -11.98 -15.05
C GLU A 132 -13.26 -10.98 -14.19
N ALA A 133 -12.78 -10.65 -12.98
CA ALA A 133 -13.44 -9.77 -12.03
C ALA A 133 -13.30 -8.28 -12.44
N THR A 134 -13.89 -7.92 -13.57
CA THR A 134 -13.72 -6.62 -14.24
C THR A 134 -14.74 -5.57 -13.82
N ASN A 135 -15.85 -5.98 -13.19
CA ASN A 135 -16.89 -5.08 -12.70
C ASN A 135 -16.50 -4.45 -11.36
N LYS A 136 -15.79 -3.32 -11.42
CA LYS A 136 -15.18 -2.66 -10.25
C LYS A 136 -15.69 -1.23 -10.09
N GLN A 137 -15.88 -0.80 -8.84
CA GLN A 137 -16.18 0.58 -8.48
C GLN A 137 -15.09 1.11 -7.55
N GLU A 138 -14.47 2.23 -7.92
CA GLU A 138 -13.49 2.91 -7.06
C GLU A 138 -14.21 3.62 -5.91
N LEU A 139 -13.74 3.39 -4.69
CA LEU A 139 -14.22 3.97 -3.45
C LEU A 139 -13.01 4.40 -2.60
N VAL A 140 -13.21 5.36 -1.70
CA VAL A 140 -12.22 5.61 -0.64
C VAL A 140 -12.17 4.36 0.25
N PHE A 141 -10.97 3.93 0.66
CA PHE A 141 -10.81 2.67 1.38
C PHE A 141 -11.69 2.56 2.64
N SER A 142 -11.90 3.67 3.33
CA SER A 142 -12.75 3.78 4.53
C SER A 142 -14.22 3.46 4.27
N ASP A 143 -14.69 3.71 3.04
CA ASP A 143 -16.11 3.58 2.68
C ASP A 143 -16.44 2.18 2.18
N ILE A 144 -15.45 1.31 1.97
CA ILE A 144 -15.62 0.00 1.32
C ILE A 144 -16.46 -0.95 2.18
N GLU A 145 -16.18 -1.04 3.48
CA GLU A 145 -16.95 -1.92 4.37
C GLU A 145 -18.41 -1.50 4.44
N ASP A 146 -18.65 -0.20 4.57
CA ASP A 146 -20.00 0.36 4.65
C ASP A 146 -20.73 0.19 3.32
N ALA A 147 -20.02 0.29 2.19
CA ALA A 147 -20.57 0.02 0.86
C ALA A 147 -21.04 -1.43 0.69
N VAL A 148 -20.33 -2.39 1.28
CA VAL A 148 -20.74 -3.80 1.30
C VAL A 148 -21.98 -3.97 2.16
N LEU A 149 -21.96 -3.45 3.39
CA LEU A 149 -23.09 -3.56 4.32
C LEU A 149 -24.38 -2.96 3.75
N GLU A 150 -24.28 -1.80 3.10
CA GLU A 150 -25.39 -1.09 2.45
C GLU A 150 -25.84 -1.74 1.13
N GLY A 151 -25.11 -2.73 0.62
CA GLY A 151 -25.39 -3.38 -0.66
C GLY A 151 -25.12 -2.50 -1.88
N ARG A 152 -24.31 -1.45 -1.73
CA ARG A 152 -23.82 -0.63 -2.86
C ARG A 152 -22.84 -1.42 -3.73
N VAL A 153 -22.08 -2.32 -3.12
CA VAL A 153 -21.20 -3.29 -3.79
C VAL A 153 -21.41 -4.66 -3.16
N ASP A 154 -21.10 -5.73 -3.91
CA ASP A 154 -21.27 -7.11 -3.43
C ASP A 154 -20.05 -7.61 -2.67
N VAL A 155 -18.86 -7.14 -3.08
CA VAL A 155 -17.57 -7.54 -2.54
C VAL A 155 -16.74 -6.30 -2.28
N GLY A 156 -16.12 -6.23 -1.11
CA GLY A 156 -15.18 -5.17 -0.75
C GLY A 156 -13.75 -5.69 -0.82
N LEU A 157 -12.87 -4.96 -1.54
CA LEU A 157 -11.42 -5.15 -1.45
C LEU A 157 -10.87 -4.22 -0.37
N ILE A 158 -10.64 -4.78 0.82
CA ILE A 158 -10.15 -4.01 1.96
C ILE A 158 -8.63 -4.02 2.07
N ILE A 159 -8.11 -2.91 2.60
CA ILE A 159 -6.72 -2.65 2.90
C ILE A 159 -6.62 -2.05 4.31
N HIS A 160 -5.38 -1.77 4.76
CA HIS A 160 -5.10 -1.10 6.02
C HIS A 160 -5.71 -1.78 7.26
N GLU A 161 -6.21 -1.02 8.22
CA GLU A 161 -6.71 -1.49 9.51
C GLU A 161 -7.97 -2.35 9.39
N ASN A 162 -8.75 -2.18 8.32
CA ASN A 162 -10.02 -2.90 8.10
C ASN A 162 -9.84 -4.41 8.16
N ARG A 163 -8.62 -4.91 7.90
CA ARG A 163 -8.29 -6.34 8.03
C ARG A 163 -8.45 -6.91 9.44
N PHE A 164 -8.43 -6.05 10.45
CA PHE A 164 -8.55 -6.43 11.86
C PHE A 164 -9.97 -6.24 12.40
N THR A 165 -10.79 -5.43 11.72
CA THR A 165 -12.07 -4.93 12.24
C THR A 165 -13.28 -5.40 11.44
N TYR A 166 -13.11 -5.91 10.21
CA TYR A 166 -14.25 -6.29 9.35
C TYR A 166 -15.18 -7.32 10.01
N GLN A 167 -14.63 -8.25 10.81
CA GLN A 167 -15.43 -9.26 11.51
C GLN A 167 -16.36 -8.64 12.55
N ASP A 168 -15.97 -7.55 13.18
CA ASP A 168 -16.77 -6.86 14.21
C ASP A 168 -18.03 -6.22 13.60
N LYS A 169 -17.98 -5.92 12.29
CA LYS A 169 -19.12 -5.46 11.50
C LYS A 169 -19.98 -6.60 10.94
N GLY A 170 -19.64 -7.87 11.25
CA GLY A 170 -20.33 -9.05 10.72
C GLY A 170 -19.96 -9.40 9.28
N LEU A 171 -18.95 -8.74 8.70
CA LEU A 171 -18.45 -9.05 7.36
C LEU A 171 -17.62 -10.33 7.39
N LYS A 172 -17.63 -11.04 6.27
CA LYS A 172 -17.00 -12.34 6.09
C LYS A 172 -15.85 -12.23 5.12
N LYS A 173 -14.73 -12.89 5.43
CA LYS A 173 -13.60 -13.00 4.51
C LYS A 173 -13.88 -14.05 3.46
N ILE A 174 -13.74 -13.67 2.20
CA ILE A 174 -13.78 -14.58 1.05
C ILE A 174 -12.39 -15.17 0.82
N ILE A 175 -11.38 -14.32 0.71
CA ILE A 175 -9.99 -14.70 0.46
C ILE A 175 -9.02 -13.63 0.97
N ASP A 176 -7.86 -14.07 1.43
CA ASP A 176 -6.69 -13.21 1.65
C ASP A 176 -5.81 -13.26 0.40
N LEU A 177 -5.71 -12.14 -0.31
CA LEU A 177 -4.95 -12.05 -1.56
C LEU A 177 -3.44 -12.08 -1.32
N GLY A 178 -2.99 -11.79 -0.09
CA GLY A 178 -1.61 -11.96 0.28
C GLY A 178 -1.24 -13.43 0.47
N ASP A 179 -2.04 -14.17 1.23
CA ASP A 179 -1.88 -15.61 1.37
C ASP A 179 -1.95 -16.32 0.00
N TYR A 180 -2.85 -15.86 -0.89
CA TYR A 180 -2.88 -16.33 -2.28
C TYR A 180 -1.55 -16.10 -3.00
N TRP A 181 -1.00 -14.88 -2.98
CA TRP A 181 0.28 -14.56 -3.61
C TRP A 181 1.44 -15.38 -3.02
N GLU A 182 1.53 -15.46 -1.70
CA GLU A 182 2.60 -16.14 -0.98
C GLU A 182 2.63 -17.64 -1.30
N LYS A 183 1.45 -18.28 -1.38
CA LYS A 183 1.35 -19.69 -1.77
C LYS A 183 1.79 -19.94 -3.21
N GLN A 184 1.54 -18.99 -4.11
CA GLN A 184 1.90 -19.12 -5.53
C GLN A 184 3.39 -18.86 -5.76
N THR A 185 3.99 -17.93 -5.02
CA THR A 185 5.33 -17.39 -5.33
C THR A 185 6.40 -17.73 -4.29
N GLY A 186 6.01 -18.02 -3.05
CA GLY A 186 6.92 -18.11 -1.90
C GLY A 186 7.57 -16.79 -1.51
N CYS A 187 7.13 -15.66 -2.06
CA CYS A 187 7.74 -14.35 -1.85
C CYS A 187 6.84 -13.39 -1.05
N ALA A 188 7.49 -12.46 -0.34
CA ALA A 188 6.83 -11.34 0.30
C ALA A 188 6.12 -10.44 -0.73
N ILE A 189 5.13 -9.69 -0.27
CA ILE A 189 4.27 -8.87 -1.12
C ILE A 189 4.70 -7.41 -1.02
N PRO A 190 5.16 -6.78 -2.12
CA PRO A 190 5.35 -5.34 -2.17
C PRO A 190 3.99 -4.63 -2.21
N LEU A 191 3.63 -3.83 -1.22
CA LEU A 191 2.36 -3.10 -1.20
C LEU A 191 2.53 -1.63 -1.57
N GLY A 192 3.41 -0.93 -0.85
CA GLY A 192 3.73 0.47 -1.14
C GLY A 192 5.20 0.77 -0.91
N GLY A 193 5.75 1.65 -1.74
CA GLY A 193 7.14 2.11 -1.66
C GLY A 193 7.19 3.62 -1.48
N ILE A 194 8.34 4.12 -1.02
CA ILE A 194 8.65 5.55 -1.03
C ILE A 194 9.55 5.82 -2.23
N VAL A 195 9.21 6.84 -3.00
CA VAL A 195 9.98 7.21 -4.18
C VAL A 195 10.46 8.66 -4.10
N ALA A 196 11.58 8.94 -4.76
CA ALA A 196 12.08 10.30 -4.97
C ALA A 196 12.00 10.67 -6.46
N ASN A 197 11.63 11.92 -6.74
CA ASN A 197 11.55 12.43 -8.10
C ASN A 197 12.96 12.45 -8.73
N ARG A 198 13.10 11.91 -9.94
CA ARG A 198 14.40 11.81 -10.63
C ARG A 198 14.99 13.18 -11.00
N ASN A 199 14.18 14.23 -11.04
CA ASN A 199 14.66 15.60 -11.25
C ASN A 199 15.48 16.14 -10.06
N LEU A 200 15.39 15.52 -8.88
CA LEU A 200 16.25 15.86 -7.75
C LEU A 200 17.69 15.41 -8.04
N PRO A 201 18.73 16.17 -7.62
CA PRO A 201 20.10 15.70 -7.72
C PRO A 201 20.28 14.35 -7.02
N GLU A 202 21.04 13.44 -7.61
CA GLU A 202 21.28 12.08 -7.07
C GLU A 202 21.74 12.12 -5.60
N ALA A 203 22.65 13.03 -5.25
CA ALA A 203 23.10 13.23 -3.87
C ALA A 203 21.95 13.59 -2.89
N VAL A 204 20.91 14.28 -3.36
CA VAL A 204 19.70 14.58 -2.59
C VAL A 204 18.83 13.33 -2.47
N GLN A 205 18.67 12.54 -3.52
CA GLN A 205 17.94 11.26 -3.49
C GLN A 205 18.56 10.28 -2.46
N HIS A 206 19.88 10.11 -2.48
CA HIS A 206 20.58 9.31 -1.45
C HIS A 206 20.46 9.89 -0.05
N LYS A 207 20.49 11.23 0.09
CA LYS A 207 20.27 11.88 1.37
C LYS A 207 18.87 11.58 1.92
N ILE A 208 17.84 11.68 1.09
CA ILE A 208 16.45 11.35 1.45
C ILE A 208 16.39 9.90 1.94
N ASN A 209 16.97 8.95 1.20
CA ASN A 209 17.02 7.55 1.61
C ASN A 209 17.66 7.35 3.00
N ARG A 210 18.80 8.01 3.26
CA ARG A 210 19.50 7.91 4.55
C ARG A 210 18.68 8.48 5.71
N VAL A 211 18.08 9.66 5.55
CA VAL A 211 17.31 10.29 6.64
C VAL A 211 15.98 9.58 6.88
N LEU A 212 15.37 9.02 5.83
CA LEU A 212 14.20 8.16 5.96
C LEU A 212 14.54 6.88 6.73
N ARG A 213 15.65 6.22 6.38
CA ARG A 213 16.15 5.07 7.13
C ARG A 213 16.36 5.41 8.62
N LYS A 214 17.02 6.52 8.93
CA LYS A 214 17.20 7.01 10.31
C LYS A 214 15.86 7.23 11.03
N SER A 215 14.84 7.69 10.31
CA SER A 215 13.49 7.88 10.87
C SER A 215 12.87 6.54 11.29
N VAL A 216 13.00 5.52 10.45
CA VAL A 216 12.53 4.16 10.76
C VAL A 216 13.32 3.55 11.92
N GLU A 217 14.65 3.72 11.95
CA GLU A 217 15.51 3.28 13.07
C GLU A 217 15.07 3.94 14.39
N PHE A 218 14.80 5.25 14.37
CA PHE A 218 14.28 5.97 15.52
C PHE A 218 12.92 5.44 15.97
N ALA A 219 12.00 5.20 15.03
CA ALA A 219 10.67 4.71 15.32
C ALA A 219 10.70 3.31 15.99
N PHE A 220 11.56 2.40 15.50
CA PHE A 220 11.77 1.10 16.16
C PHE A 220 12.39 1.22 17.55
N ALA A 221 13.34 2.13 17.75
CA ALA A 221 13.94 2.36 19.07
C ALA A 221 12.97 3.06 20.05
N ASN A 222 11.98 3.79 19.53
CA ASN A 222 11.08 4.63 20.32
C ASN A 222 9.61 4.47 19.86
N PRO A 223 9.01 3.27 19.97
CA PRO A 223 7.72 2.97 19.32
C PRO A 223 6.54 3.80 19.83
N LYS A 224 6.66 4.44 21.00
CA LYS A 224 5.63 5.32 21.58
C LYS A 224 5.86 6.81 21.31
N SER A 225 6.97 7.19 20.68
CA SER A 225 7.32 8.61 20.46
C SER A 225 6.32 9.36 19.58
N GLY A 226 5.73 8.68 18.61
CA GLY A 226 4.76 9.26 17.67
C GLY A 226 3.29 9.07 18.06
N LEU A 227 2.97 8.54 19.25
CA LEU A 227 1.61 8.07 19.56
C LEU A 227 0.53 9.16 19.39
N GLU A 228 0.77 10.37 19.89
CA GLU A 228 -0.17 11.49 19.75
C GLU A 228 -0.35 11.92 18.29
N PHE A 229 0.72 11.89 17.51
CA PHE A 229 0.70 12.20 16.08
C PHE A 229 -0.05 11.13 15.28
N ILE A 230 0.20 9.85 15.57
CA ILE A 230 -0.48 8.73 14.93
C ILE A 230 -1.99 8.82 15.23
N ARG A 231 -2.34 9.02 16.51
CA ARG A 231 -3.74 9.10 16.96
C ARG A 231 -4.50 10.28 16.34
N SER A 232 -3.84 11.40 16.06
CA SER A 232 -4.50 12.55 15.43
C SER A 232 -4.82 12.36 13.95
N HIS A 233 -4.32 11.29 13.32
CA HIS A 233 -4.50 10.99 11.90
C HIS A 233 -5.20 9.65 11.62
N ALA A 234 -5.14 8.69 12.55
CA ALA A 234 -5.76 7.37 12.39
C ALA A 234 -7.29 7.43 12.41
N GLN A 235 -7.95 6.60 11.60
CA GLN A 235 -9.41 6.43 11.65
C GLN A 235 -9.83 5.60 12.87
N GLU A 236 -9.07 4.54 13.15
CA GLU A 236 -9.25 3.72 14.35
C GLU A 236 -8.47 4.33 15.54
N MET A 237 -9.18 4.57 16.64
CA MET A 237 -8.64 5.21 17.85
C MET A 237 -8.08 4.20 18.85
N SER A 238 -8.36 2.92 18.67
CA SER A 238 -7.82 1.83 19.48
C SER A 238 -6.30 1.72 19.31
N GLU A 239 -5.58 2.01 20.39
CA GLU A 239 -4.12 1.87 20.45
C GLU A 239 -3.66 0.44 20.12
N GLU A 240 -4.44 -0.56 20.53
CA GLU A 240 -4.13 -1.96 20.22
C GLU A 240 -4.18 -2.22 18.71
N VAL A 241 -5.20 -1.73 18.00
CA VAL A 241 -5.32 -1.91 16.54
C VAL A 241 -4.25 -1.11 15.80
N MET A 242 -3.97 0.11 16.25
CA MET A 242 -2.89 0.94 15.68
C MET A 242 -1.54 0.22 15.73
N TYR A 243 -1.17 -0.37 16.87
CA TYR A 243 0.09 -1.10 16.99
C TYR A 243 0.10 -2.44 16.26
N LYS A 244 -1.02 -3.19 16.21
CA LYS A 244 -1.13 -4.37 15.33
C LYS A 244 -0.90 -4.01 13.86
N HIS A 245 -1.43 -2.87 13.43
CA HIS A 245 -1.22 -2.35 12.07
C HIS A 245 0.25 -1.97 11.84
N ILE A 246 0.86 -1.24 12.78
CA ILE A 246 2.28 -0.86 12.69
C ILE A 246 3.17 -2.11 12.64
N ASP A 247 3.01 -3.06 13.56
CA ASP A 247 3.84 -4.26 13.67
C ASP A 247 3.77 -5.13 12.41
N LEU A 248 2.60 -5.14 11.75
CA LEU A 248 2.39 -5.87 10.52
C LEU A 248 3.08 -5.18 9.32
N TYR A 249 2.92 -3.87 9.18
CA TYR A 249 3.32 -3.14 7.96
C TYR A 249 4.69 -2.46 8.05
N VAL A 250 5.23 -2.23 9.26
CA VAL A 250 6.54 -1.62 9.50
C VAL A 250 7.49 -2.69 10.03
N ASN A 251 8.40 -3.15 9.17
CA ASN A 251 9.30 -4.26 9.49
C ASN A 251 10.68 -4.05 8.87
N LYS A 252 11.49 -5.12 8.79
CA LYS A 252 12.85 -5.04 8.22
C LYS A 252 12.90 -4.41 6.82
N TYR A 253 11.87 -4.62 5.99
CA TYR A 253 11.77 -4.06 4.64
C TYR A 253 11.46 -2.56 4.62
N SER A 254 10.88 -2.04 5.71
CA SER A 254 10.71 -0.61 5.93
C SER A 254 12.02 0.06 6.33
N LEU A 255 12.90 -0.66 7.02
CA LEU A 255 14.25 -0.18 7.30
C LEU A 255 15.12 -0.18 6.04
N ASP A 256 15.11 -1.30 5.32
CA ASP A 256 15.88 -1.52 4.11
C ASP A 256 15.27 -2.67 3.32
N LEU A 257 15.02 -2.46 2.03
CA LEU A 257 14.53 -3.53 1.15
C LEU A 257 15.42 -4.77 1.18
N GLY A 258 16.75 -4.59 1.22
CA GLY A 258 17.72 -5.66 1.06
C GLY A 258 17.53 -6.47 -0.23
N GLU A 259 18.30 -7.54 -0.37
CA GLU A 259 18.21 -8.39 -1.57
C GLU A 259 16.84 -9.08 -1.70
N GLU A 260 16.27 -9.54 -0.58
CA GLU A 260 14.98 -10.25 -0.60
C GLU A 260 13.80 -9.35 -0.94
N GLY A 261 13.77 -8.11 -0.43
CA GLY A 261 12.74 -7.13 -0.80
C GLY A 261 12.87 -6.73 -2.26
N LYS A 262 14.10 -6.47 -2.74
CA LYS A 262 14.36 -6.16 -4.15
C LYS A 262 13.95 -7.30 -5.09
N LYS A 263 14.19 -8.56 -4.70
CA LYS A 263 13.70 -9.74 -5.44
C LYS A 263 12.18 -9.82 -5.47
N ALA A 264 11.50 -9.62 -4.34
CA ALA A 264 10.04 -9.63 -4.28
C ALA A 264 9.41 -8.56 -5.19
N ILE A 265 10.01 -7.36 -5.24
CA ILE A 265 9.58 -6.27 -6.12
C ILE A 265 9.77 -6.62 -7.59
N LYS A 266 10.94 -7.16 -7.95
CA LYS A 266 11.19 -7.62 -9.33
C LYS A 266 10.19 -8.69 -9.74
N LEU A 267 9.96 -9.70 -8.90
CA LEU A 267 9.00 -10.75 -9.18
C LEU A 267 7.57 -10.22 -9.38
N LEU A 268 7.14 -9.24 -8.58
CA LEU A 268 5.85 -8.58 -8.74
C LEU A 268 5.73 -7.96 -10.14
N PHE A 269 6.74 -7.20 -10.56
CA PHE A 269 6.75 -6.54 -11.86
C PHE A 269 6.91 -7.49 -13.03
N ASP A 270 7.76 -8.50 -12.93
CA ASP A 270 7.93 -9.53 -13.95
C ASP A 270 6.60 -10.27 -14.17
N THR A 271 5.93 -10.68 -13.09
CA THR A 271 4.60 -11.32 -13.15
C THR A 271 3.55 -10.39 -13.78
N ALA A 272 3.58 -9.11 -13.43
CA ALA A 272 2.65 -8.12 -13.96
C ALA A 272 2.87 -7.87 -15.46
N LEU A 273 4.14 -7.82 -15.90
CA LEU A 273 4.53 -7.63 -17.29
C LEU A 273 4.16 -8.85 -18.13
N GLU A 274 4.46 -10.07 -17.66
CA GLU A 274 4.11 -11.32 -18.33
C GLU A 274 2.59 -11.45 -18.58
N LYS A 275 1.78 -10.90 -17.67
CA LYS A 275 0.32 -10.89 -17.77
C LYS A 275 -0.24 -9.67 -18.52
N GLY A 276 0.62 -8.77 -19.02
CA GLY A 276 0.20 -7.57 -19.73
C GLY A 276 -0.57 -6.57 -18.87
N ILE A 277 -0.37 -6.59 -17.56
CA ILE A 277 -1.08 -5.71 -16.60
C ILE A 277 -0.42 -4.33 -16.53
N ILE A 278 0.91 -4.28 -16.67
CA ILE A 278 1.71 -3.04 -16.61
C ILE A 278 2.48 -2.83 -17.92
N PRO A 279 2.91 -1.60 -18.23
CA PRO A 279 3.88 -1.34 -19.31
C PRO A 279 5.27 -1.90 -18.96
N GLU A 280 6.12 -1.99 -19.97
CA GLU A 280 7.54 -2.30 -19.79
C GLU A 280 8.24 -1.19 -18.99
N ILE A 281 8.97 -1.57 -17.94
CA ILE A 281 9.79 -0.65 -17.13
C ILE A 281 11.19 -0.59 -17.73
N LYS A 282 11.56 0.56 -18.29
CA LYS A 282 12.85 0.77 -18.98
C LYS A 282 13.94 1.33 -18.08
N GLU A 283 13.55 2.12 -17.08
CA GLU A 283 14.48 2.75 -16.15
C GLU A 283 14.85 1.84 -14.97
N GLY A 284 16.00 2.11 -14.36
CA GLY A 284 16.41 1.41 -13.14
C GLY A 284 15.44 1.65 -11.99
N ILE A 285 14.82 0.59 -11.47
CA ILE A 285 13.81 0.67 -10.39
C ILE A 285 14.39 1.25 -9.11
N PHE A 286 15.55 0.74 -8.69
CA PHE A 286 16.17 1.02 -7.40
C PHE A 286 17.17 2.16 -7.50
N LEU A 287 17.35 2.87 -6.39
CA LEU A 287 18.48 3.77 -6.22
C LEU A 287 19.80 2.98 -6.36
N THR A 288 20.64 3.36 -7.32
CA THR A 288 21.92 2.71 -7.58
C THR A 288 23.06 3.50 -6.93
N GLY A 289 24.01 2.82 -6.28
CA GLY A 289 25.29 3.40 -5.87
C GLY A 289 25.44 3.79 -4.40
N TYR A 290 26.69 3.74 -3.96
CA TYR A 290 27.32 4.55 -2.93
C TYR A 290 28.74 4.86 -3.42
#